data_AF-A0A850SPA5-F1
#
_entry.id   AF-A0A850SPA5-F1
#
_cell.length_a   1.000
_cell.length_b   1.000
_cell.length_c   1.000
_cell.angle_alpha   90.00
_cell.angle_beta   90.00
_cell.angle_gamma   90.00
#
_symmetry.space_group_name_H-M   'P 1'
#
loop_
_entity.id
_entity.type
_entity.pdbx_description
1 polymer ?
#
loop_
_entity_poly.entity_id
_entity_poly.type
_entity_poly.pdbx_seq_one_letter_code
_entity_poly.pdbx_strand_id
1 'polypeptide(L)'
;MKGGPVAYVLAAISVVGAIAIPAGNPMFIDRAIAVEVAFVALTALTFAGYKKQLYACFPLAALVIAGNSLAPPHVEIMTTFSKPFNAVILILGGYILQGLLVAFAALEIARNRKAIRQEIS
;
A
#
# COMPACT_ATOMS: atom_id res chain seq x y z
N MET A 1 0.78 -17.98 -11.77
CA MET A 1 1.63 -17.31 -10.75
C MET A 1 0.85 -17.33 -9.45
N LYS A 2 1.33 -18.04 -8.42
CA LYS A 2 0.80 -17.95 -7.05
C LYS A 2 1.57 -16.83 -6.35
N GLY A 3 0.84 -15.91 -5.70
CA GLY A 3 1.29 -14.71 -4.97
C GLY A 3 2.78 -14.33 -5.09
N GLY A 4 3.09 -13.34 -5.95
CA GLY A 4 4.42 -12.70 -5.93
C GLY A 4 4.58 -11.78 -4.71
N PRO A 5 5.79 -11.25 -4.45
CA PRO A 5 6.05 -10.36 -3.31
C PRO A 5 5.07 -9.17 -3.23
N VAL A 6 4.71 -8.58 -4.37
CA VAL A 6 3.73 -7.48 -4.44
C VAL A 6 2.35 -7.90 -3.93
N ALA A 7 1.90 -9.12 -4.26
CA ALA A 7 0.59 -9.62 -3.83
C ALA A 7 0.51 -9.77 -2.31
N TYR A 8 1.58 -10.26 -1.67
CA TYR A 8 1.63 -10.41 -0.22
C TYR A 8 1.69 -9.05 0.49
N VAL A 9 2.42 -8.08 -0.05
CA VAL A 9 2.44 -6.73 0.51
C VAL A 9 1.08 -6.05 0.37
N LEU A 10 0.43 -6.16 -0.79
CA LEU A 10 -0.93 -5.63 -0.97
C LEU A 10 -1.93 -6.28 0.00
N ALA A 11 -1.87 -7.61 0.18
CA ALA A 11 -2.70 -8.30 1.17
C ALA A 11 -2.43 -7.82 2.60
N ALA A 12 -1.16 -7.62 2.97
CA ALA A 12 -0.80 -7.09 4.28
C ALA A 12 -1.30 -5.64 4.48
N ILE A 13 -1.20 -4.79 3.45
CA ILE A 13 -1.77 -3.44 3.48
C ILE A 13 -3.26 -3.51 3.74
N SER A 14 -3.98 -4.39 3.03
CA SER A 14 -5.42 -4.50 3.22
C SER A 14 -5.83 -4.98 4.61
N VAL A 15 -5.09 -5.94 5.19
CA VAL A 15 -5.33 -6.37 6.56
C VAL A 15 -5.08 -5.23 7.55
N VAL A 16 -3.96 -4.51 7.42
CA VAL A 16 -3.64 -3.38 8.31
C VAL A 16 -4.64 -2.25 8.14
N GLY A 17 -5.06 -1.94 6.92
CA GLY A 17 -6.05 -0.90 6.62
C GLY A 17 -7.43 -1.23 7.21
N ALA A 18 -7.90 -2.46 7.06
CA ALA A 18 -9.15 -2.91 7.68
C ALA A 18 -9.14 -2.77 9.21
N ILE A 19 -7.99 -3.07 9.86
CA ILE A 19 -7.81 -2.87 11.32
C ILE A 19 -7.74 -1.39 11.68
N ALA A 20 -7.17 -0.55 10.79
CA ALA A 20 -6.97 0.87 11.02
C ALA A 20 -8.26 1.71 10.89
N ILE A 21 -9.19 1.32 10.01
CA ILE A 21 -10.42 2.09 9.72
C ILE A 21 -11.21 2.43 11.01
N PRO A 22 -11.53 1.47 11.91
CA PRO A 22 -12.26 1.78 13.15
C PRO A 22 -11.51 2.71 14.11
N ALA A 23 -10.17 2.72 14.05
CA ALA A 23 -9.32 3.56 14.90
C ALA A 23 -9.13 4.99 14.35
N GLY A 24 -9.57 5.24 13.11
CA GLY A 24 -9.46 6.53 12.42
C GLY A 24 -10.56 7.52 12.79
N ASN A 25 -10.54 8.68 12.14
CA ASN A 25 -11.58 9.69 12.31
C ASN A 25 -12.85 9.31 11.50
N PRO A 26 -14.02 9.17 12.13
CA PRO A 26 -15.25 8.75 11.46
C PRO A 26 -15.70 9.69 10.34
N MET A 27 -15.33 10.98 10.39
CA MET A 27 -15.65 11.96 9.35
C MET A 27 -14.99 11.64 7.99
N PHE A 28 -13.93 10.84 7.99
CA PHE A 28 -13.19 10.45 6.77
C PHE A 28 -13.36 8.97 6.42
N ILE A 29 -14.33 8.28 7.02
CA ILE A 29 -14.53 6.84 6.84
C ILE A 29 -14.75 6.47 5.37
N ASP A 30 -15.54 7.27 4.63
CA ASP A 30 -15.81 7.04 3.21
C ASP A 30 -14.53 7.05 2.36
N ARG A 31 -13.63 7.99 2.67
CA ARG A 31 -12.33 8.12 1.98
C ARG A 31 -11.41 6.95 2.33
N ALA A 32 -11.39 6.55 3.60
CA ALA A 32 -10.59 5.42 4.06
C ALA A 32 -11.06 4.10 3.42
N ILE A 33 -12.38 3.88 3.36
CA ILE A 33 -12.98 2.72 2.68
C ILE A 33 -12.64 2.74 1.18
N ALA A 34 -12.72 3.89 0.51
CA ALA A 34 -12.40 3.99 -0.91
C ALA A 34 -10.95 3.58 -1.21
N VAL A 35 -10.00 4.04 -0.40
CA VAL A 35 -8.58 3.67 -0.53
C VAL A 35 -8.37 2.18 -0.23
N GLU A 36 -9.03 1.66 0.81
CA GLU A 36 -8.94 0.24 1.19
C GLU A 36 -9.48 -0.68 0.08
N VAL A 37 -10.64 -0.34 -0.49
CA VAL A 37 -11.21 -1.05 -1.64
C VAL A 37 -10.26 -1.05 -2.83
N ALA A 38 -9.55 0.06 -3.07
CA ALA A 38 -8.54 0.12 -4.13
C ALA A 38 -7.38 -0.88 -3.87
N PHE A 39 -6.88 -0.97 -2.64
CA PHE A 39 -5.85 -1.96 -2.28
C PHE A 39 -6.36 -3.40 -2.41
N VAL A 40 -7.58 -3.69 -1.97
CA VAL A 40 -8.21 -5.01 -2.13
C VAL A 40 -8.36 -5.36 -3.61
N ALA A 41 -8.81 -4.42 -4.44
CA ALA A 41 -8.93 -4.62 -5.89
C ALA A 41 -7.58 -4.89 -6.55
N LEU A 42 -6.54 -4.12 -6.22
CA LEU A 42 -5.18 -4.36 -6.71
C LEU A 42 -4.64 -5.71 -6.24
N THR A 43 -4.94 -6.11 -5.00
CA THR A 43 -4.59 -7.44 -4.47
C THR A 43 -5.19 -8.53 -5.36
N ALA A 44 -6.50 -8.47 -5.61
CA ALA A 44 -7.20 -9.44 -6.45
C ALA A 44 -6.65 -9.48 -7.89
N LEU A 45 -6.42 -8.31 -8.51
CA LEU A 45 -5.84 -8.21 -9.85
C LEU A 45 -4.41 -8.79 -9.90
N THR A 46 -3.62 -8.59 -8.85
CA THR A 46 -2.27 -9.16 -8.76
C THR A 46 -2.31 -10.68 -8.70
N PHE A 47 -3.21 -11.25 -7.88
CA PHE A 47 -3.40 -12.70 -7.79
C PHE A 47 -3.93 -13.30 -9.10
N ALA A 48 -4.76 -12.57 -9.83
CA ALA A 48 -5.23 -12.95 -11.17
C ALA A 48 -4.15 -12.81 -12.26
N GLY A 49 -2.95 -12.30 -11.93
CA GLY A 49 -1.80 -12.23 -12.85
C GLY A 49 -1.79 -11.00 -13.76
N TYR A 50 -2.62 -9.99 -13.49
CA TYR A 50 -2.60 -8.74 -14.27
C TYR A 50 -1.32 -7.95 -13.97
N LYS A 51 -0.57 -7.61 -15.02
CA LYS A 51 0.72 -6.92 -14.89
C LYS A 51 0.59 -5.39 -14.87
N LYS A 52 -0.45 -4.83 -15.49
CA LYS A 52 -0.66 -3.36 -15.58
C LYS A 52 -1.00 -2.72 -14.22
N GLN A 53 -1.58 -3.49 -13.31
CA GLN A 53 -1.94 -3.02 -11.97
C GLN A 53 -0.73 -2.53 -11.16
N LEU A 54 0.48 -3.06 -11.44
CA LEU A 54 1.72 -2.66 -10.78
C LEU A 54 2.01 -1.15 -10.90
N TYR A 55 1.55 -0.51 -11.98
CA TYR A 55 1.70 0.94 -12.16
C TYR A 55 0.77 1.75 -11.25
N ALA A 56 -0.38 1.18 -10.86
CA ALA A 56 -1.31 1.82 -9.93
C ALA A 56 -0.81 1.79 -8.47
N CYS A 57 0.13 0.88 -8.14
CA CYS A 57 0.74 0.82 -6.81
C CYS A 57 1.49 2.11 -6.43
N PHE A 58 2.15 2.77 -7.39
CA PHE A 58 2.93 3.99 -7.14
C PHE A 58 2.09 5.19 -6.71
N PRO A 59 1.07 5.64 -7.47
CA PRO A 59 0.24 6.77 -7.07
C PRO A 59 -0.54 6.47 -5.78
N LEU A 60 -0.99 5.22 -5.58
CA LEU A 60 -1.72 4.84 -4.39
C LEU A 60 -0.83 4.88 -3.13
N ALA A 61 0.40 4.35 -3.22
CA ALA A 61 1.38 4.45 -2.15
C ALA A 61 1.75 5.91 -1.84
N ALA A 62 1.96 6.73 -2.87
CA ALA A 62 2.25 8.14 -2.72
C ALA A 62 1.10 8.89 -2.02
N LEU A 63 -0.15 8.57 -2.37
CA LEU A 63 -1.33 9.14 -1.74
C LEU A 63 -1.39 8.83 -0.25
N VAL A 64 -1.14 7.57 0.14
CA VAL A 64 -1.15 7.16 1.56
C VAL A 64 -0.03 7.85 2.35
N ILE A 65 1.20 7.84 1.81
CA ILE A 65 2.35 8.50 2.46
C ILE A 65 2.08 10.00 2.61
N ALA A 66 1.64 10.68 1.54
CA ALA A 66 1.34 12.10 1.58
C ALA A 66 0.20 12.41 2.54
N GLY A 67 -0.90 11.64 2.49
CA GLY A 67 -2.05 11.81 3.37
C GLY A 67 -1.68 11.68 4.85
N ASN A 68 -0.81 10.73 5.20
CA ASN A 68 -0.34 10.56 6.56
C ASN A 68 0.64 11.65 7.00
N SER A 69 1.54 12.10 6.12
CA SER A 69 2.51 13.15 6.43
C SER A 69 1.87 14.55 6.52
N LEU A 70 0.79 14.79 5.78
CA LEU A 70 0.07 16.08 5.76
C LEU A 70 -0.96 16.21 6.88
N ALA A 71 -1.24 15.14 7.63
CA ALA A 71 -2.16 15.16 8.76
C ALA A 71 -1.40 15.43 10.08
N PRO A 72 -1.49 16.64 10.69
CA PRO A 72 -0.80 16.93 11.94
C PRO A 72 -1.06 15.92 13.07
N PRO A 73 -2.29 15.40 13.26
CA PRO A 73 -2.55 14.38 14.27
C PRO A 73 -1.78 13.07 14.05
N HIS A 74 -1.54 12.68 12.79
CA HIS A 74 -0.79 11.46 12.50
C HIS A 74 0.70 11.66 12.84
N VAL A 75 1.27 12.80 12.46
CA VAL A 75 2.66 13.14 12.79
C VAL A 75 2.87 13.17 14.30
N GLU A 76 1.96 13.82 15.05
CA GLU A 76 2.03 13.88 16.50
C GLU A 76 1.94 12.50 17.14
N ILE A 77 0.99 11.66 16.72
CA ILE A 77 0.86 10.29 17.24
C ILE A 77 2.14 9.47 16.97
N MET A 78 2.75 9.63 15.79
CA MET A 78 3.96 8.88 15.42
C MET A 78 5.21 9.37 16.17
N THR A 79 5.35 10.67 16.42
CA THR A 79 6.54 11.23 17.09
C THR A 79 6.45 11.12 18.61
N THR A 80 5.26 11.30 19.18
CA THR A 80 5.03 11.28 20.63
C THR A 80 4.67 9.89 21.15
N PHE A 81 4.29 8.96 20.27
CA PHE A 81 3.79 7.63 20.64
C PHE A 81 2.62 7.65 21.65
N SER A 82 1.85 8.75 21.69
CA SER A 82 0.76 8.96 22.63
C SER A 82 -0.34 7.89 22.57
N LYS A 83 -0.56 7.32 21.38
CA LYS A 83 -1.43 6.15 21.14
C LYS A 83 -0.60 5.06 20.48
N PRO A 84 0.07 4.20 21.25
CA PRO A 84 1.12 3.32 20.71
C PRO A 84 0.60 2.36 19.64
N PHE A 85 -0.61 1.82 19.81
CA PHE A 85 -1.24 0.97 18.79
C PHE A 85 -1.46 1.72 17.46
N ASN A 86 -2.01 2.93 17.52
CA ASN A 86 -2.25 3.75 16.34
C ASN A 86 -0.94 4.21 15.68
N ALA A 87 0.07 4.54 16.48
CA ALA A 87 1.40 4.89 16.00
C ALA A 87 2.03 3.73 15.21
N VAL A 88 1.96 2.51 15.76
CA VAL A 88 2.46 1.30 15.09
C VAL A 88 1.72 1.05 13.77
N ILE A 89 0.39 1.17 13.75
CA ILE A 89 -0.41 1.04 12.53
C ILE A 89 -0.02 2.09 11.49
N LEU A 90 0.13 3.35 11.89
CA LEU A 90 0.49 4.45 10.99
C LEU A 90 1.89 4.26 10.40
N ILE A 91 2.87 3.86 11.22
CA ILE A 91 4.24 3.62 10.74
C ILE A 91 4.29 2.40 9.81
N LEU A 92 3.69 1.28 10.23
CA LEU A 92 3.70 0.04 9.45
C LEU A 92 2.89 0.18 8.16
N GLY A 93 1.60 0.52 8.29
CA GLY A 93 0.66 0.62 7.17
C GLY A 93 0.87 1.85 6.30
N GLY A 94 1.27 2.98 6.90
CA GLY A 94 1.39 4.26 6.22
C GLY A 94 2.73 4.51 5.53
N TYR A 95 3.81 3.85 5.98
CA TYR A 95 5.16 4.11 5.46
C TYR A 95 5.91 2.84 5.09
N ILE A 96 6.06 1.87 6.01
CA ILE A 96 6.87 0.67 5.77
C ILE A 96 6.26 -0.18 4.66
N LEU A 97 4.98 -0.53 4.77
CA LEU A 97 4.29 -1.32 3.76
C LEU A 97 4.16 -0.58 2.42
N GLN A 98 3.99 0.74 2.44
CA GLN A 98 3.95 1.55 1.22
C GLN A 98 5.31 1.60 0.51
N GLY A 99 6.41 1.71 1.27
CA GLY A 99 7.77 1.62 0.75
C GLY A 99 8.06 0.25 0.13
N LEU A 100 7.65 -0.84 0.81
CA LEU A 100 7.77 -2.19 0.28
C LEU A 100 6.94 -2.39 -0.99
N LEU A 101 5.74 -1.82 -1.04
CA LEU A 101 4.86 -1.90 -2.21
C LEU A 101 5.53 -1.28 -3.43
N VAL A 102 6.06 -0.07 -3.29
CA VAL A 102 6.78 0.64 -4.36
C VAL A 102 8.02 -0.12 -4.79
N ALA A 103 8.84 -0.59 -3.84
CA ALA A 103 10.08 -1.30 -4.12
C ALA A 103 9.83 -2.60 -4.90
N PHE A 104 8.91 -3.45 -4.43
CA PHE A 104 8.62 -4.71 -5.12
C PHE A 104 7.92 -4.50 -6.46
N ALA A 105 7.02 -3.53 -6.56
CA ALA A 105 6.38 -3.20 -7.84
C ALA A 105 7.43 -2.74 -8.88
N ALA A 106 8.39 -1.89 -8.48
CA ALA A 106 9.48 -1.46 -9.34
C ALA A 106 10.38 -2.62 -9.79
N LEU A 107 10.75 -3.51 -8.86
CA LEU A 107 11.55 -4.70 -9.17
C LEU A 107 10.83 -5.64 -10.14
N GLU A 108 9.54 -5.88 -9.94
CA GLU A 108 8.74 -6.75 -10.80
C GLU A 108 8.57 -6.16 -12.21
N ILE A 109 8.32 -4.85 -12.31
CA ILE A 109 8.31 -4.15 -13.59
C ILE A 109 9.68 -4.24 -14.30
N ALA A 110 10.78 -4.04 -13.57
CA ALA A 110 12.12 -4.12 -14.16
C ALA A 110 12.45 -5.53 -14.68
N ARG A 111 12.05 -6.57 -13.93
CA ARG A 111 12.20 -7.98 -14.37
C ARG A 111 11.38 -8.27 -15.62
N ASN A 112 10.13 -7.82 -15.67
CA ASN A 112 9.26 -8.00 -16.83
C ASN A 112 9.82 -7.30 -18.08
N ARG A 113 10.39 -6.10 -17.94
CA ARG A 113 11.04 -5.40 -19.06
C ARG A 113 12.28 -6.11 -19.57
N LYS A 114 13.11 -6.68 -18.68
CA LYS A 114 14.29 -7.45 -19.08
C LYS A 114 13.92 -8.70 -19.85
N ALA A 115 12.91 -9.45 -19.40
CA ALA A 115 12.43 -10.64 -20.08
C ALA A 115 11.94 -10.33 -21.51
N ILE A 116 11.11 -9.29 -21.68
CA ILE A 116 10.63 -8.87 -23.01
C ILE A 116 11.79 -8.45 -23.91
N ARG A 117 12.79 -7.74 -23.37
CA ARG A 117 13.95 -7.30 -24.16
C ARG A 117 14.82 -8.48 -24.63
N GLN A 118 14.87 -9.57 -23.86
CA GLN A 118 15.60 -10.79 -24.25
C GLN A 118 14.85 -11.60 -25.32
N GLU A 119 13.52 -11.58 -25.34
CA GLU A 119 12.72 -12.25 -26.39
C GLU A 119 12.83 -11.56 -27.76
N ILE A 120 13.15 -10.26 -27.79
CA ILE A 120 13.26 -9.46 -29.03
C ILE A 120 14.69 -9.44 -29.58
N SER A 121 15.70 -9.84 -28.78
CA SER A 121 17.12 -9.86 -29.16
C SER A 121 17.54 -11.19 -29.76
#